data_AF-A0A7C6F2G3-F1
#
_entry.id   AF-A0A7C6F2G3-F1
#
_cell.length_a   1.000
_cell.length_b   1.000
_cell.length_c   1.000
_cell.angle_alpha   90.00
_cell.angle_beta   90.00
_cell.angle_gamma   90.00
#
_symmetry.space_group_name_H-M   'P 1'
#
loop_
_entity.id
_entity.type
_entity.pdbx_description
1 polymer ?
#
loop_
_entity_poly.entity_id
_entity_poly.type
_entity_poly.pdbx_seq_one_letter_code
_entity_poly.pdbx_strand_id
1 'polypeptide(L)'
;MISWIAVAPMLALPGLIIFLVGLLPDVPLLNQAIGGGIVREFLVNHLLLSWLPYEDAVRVVAWYMHTDLAGELLLHALLALNINVLLLPLLYPLAAGYIGVNNWAAKTDLTLKRNAAKR
;
A
#
# COMPACT_ATOMS: atom_id res chain seq x y z
N MET A 1 -12.23 13.62 19.33
CA MET A 1 -11.23 12.56 19.61
C MET A 1 -11.24 11.60 18.44
N ILE A 2 -10.09 11.35 17.84
CA ILE A 2 -9.94 10.43 16.71
C ILE A 2 -9.77 9.01 17.25
N SER A 3 -10.44 8.05 16.61
CA SER A 3 -10.39 6.63 16.94
C SER A 3 -9.67 5.83 15.84
N TRP A 4 -9.34 4.58 16.16
CA TRP A 4 -8.72 3.65 15.20
C TRP A 4 -9.56 3.43 13.94
N ILE A 5 -10.88 3.44 14.04
CA ILE A 5 -11.78 3.26 12.88
C ILE A 5 -11.59 4.37 11.86
N ALA A 6 -11.30 5.60 12.30
CA ALA A 6 -11.07 6.73 11.41
C ALA A 6 -9.70 6.68 10.72
N VAL A 7 -8.71 6.02 11.32
CA VAL A 7 -7.32 5.97 10.82
C VAL A 7 -7.03 4.67 10.07
N ALA A 8 -7.75 3.59 10.35
CA ALA A 8 -7.55 2.29 9.72
C ALA A 8 -7.54 2.31 8.17
N PRO A 9 -8.42 3.05 7.48
CA PRO A 9 -8.36 3.16 6.02
C PRO A 9 -7.04 3.76 5.50
N MET A 10 -6.41 4.66 6.28
CA MET A 10 -5.13 5.27 5.90
C MET A 10 -3.99 4.27 5.91
N LEU A 11 -4.08 3.19 6.71
CA LEU A 11 -3.07 2.13 6.76
C LEU A 11 -3.06 1.25 5.50
N ALA A 12 -4.15 1.26 4.72
CA ALA A 12 -4.23 0.53 3.45
C ALA A 12 -3.81 1.39 2.23
N LEU A 13 -3.65 2.71 2.42
CA LEU A 13 -3.36 3.63 1.30
C LEU A 13 -2.09 3.28 0.53
N PRO A 14 -0.95 2.94 1.16
CA PRO A 14 0.27 2.63 0.40
C PRO A 14 0.09 1.44 -0.55
N GLY A 15 -0.49 0.34 -0.06
CA GLY A 15 -0.82 -0.81 -0.89
C GLY A 15 -1.81 -0.48 -2.00
N LEU A 16 -2.84 0.32 -1.69
CA LEU A 16 -3.84 0.76 -2.65
C LEU A 16 -3.21 1.62 -3.76
N ILE A 17 -2.27 2.52 -3.43
CA ILE A 17 -1.56 3.33 -4.43
C ILE A 17 -0.75 2.43 -5.36
N ILE A 18 0.02 1.48 -4.84
CA ILE A 18 0.80 0.53 -5.65
C ILE A 18 -0.12 -0.29 -6.55
N PHE A 19 -1.24 -0.75 -6.02
CA PHE A 19 -2.24 -1.50 -6.78
C PHE A 19 -2.81 -0.67 -7.94
N LEU A 20 -3.25 0.56 -7.67
CA LEU A 20 -3.82 1.46 -8.67
C LEU A 20 -2.82 1.83 -9.77
N VAL A 21 -1.54 2.00 -9.43
CA VAL A 21 -0.50 2.30 -10.43
C VAL A 21 -0.29 1.12 -11.38
N GLY A 22 -0.31 -0.12 -10.90
CA GLY A 22 -0.19 -1.30 -11.76
C GLY A 22 -1.45 -1.66 -12.57
N LEU A 23 -2.60 -1.04 -12.25
CA LEU A 23 -3.84 -1.13 -13.04
C LEU A 23 -3.84 -0.21 -14.26
N LEU A 24 -2.89 0.72 -14.37
CA LEU A 24 -2.84 1.63 -15.51
C LEU A 24 -2.66 0.84 -16.81
N PRO A 25 -3.45 1.14 -17.85
CA PRO A 25 -3.29 0.49 -19.14
C PRO A 25 -1.94 0.86 -19.76
N ASP A 26 -1.38 -0.07 -20.51
CA ASP A 26 -0.13 0.17 -21.23
C ASP A 26 -0.40 0.98 -22.50
N VAL A 27 0.21 2.16 -22.57
CA VAL A 27 0.10 3.07 -23.71
C VAL A 27 1.42 3.05 -24.47
N PRO A 28 1.41 2.78 -25.79
CA PRO A 28 2.64 2.84 -26.59
C PRO A 28 3.07 4.30 -26.73
N LEU A 29 4.20 4.67 -26.14
CA LEU A 29 4.85 5.96 -26.32
C LEU A 29 6.28 5.73 -26.79
N LEU A 30 6.65 6.30 -27.95
CA LEU A 30 8.01 6.19 -28.51
C LEU A 30 8.50 4.74 -28.63
N ASN A 31 7.63 3.84 -29.10
CA ASN A 31 7.93 2.40 -29.27
C ASN A 31 8.21 1.64 -27.95
N GLN A 32 7.90 2.24 -26.80
CA GLN A 32 7.93 1.59 -25.49
C GLN A 32 6.51 1.57 -24.90
N ALA A 33 6.12 0.44 -24.33
CA ALA A 33 4.87 0.35 -23.58
C ALA A 33 5.08 1.03 -22.22
N ILE A 34 4.45 2.19 -22.01
CA ILE A 34 4.49 2.91 -20.74
C ILE A 34 3.14 2.75 -20.06
N GLY A 35 3.14 2.25 -18.83
CA GLY A 35 1.91 2.01 -18.09
C GLY A 35 2.13 1.14 -16.87
N GLY A 36 1.04 0.49 -16.44
CA GLY A 36 1.05 -0.39 -15.28
C GLY A 36 1.87 -1.65 -15.49
N GLY A 37 2.07 -2.10 -16.74
CA GLY A 37 2.85 -3.29 -17.08
C GLY A 37 4.28 -3.23 -16.55
N ILE A 38 4.95 -2.09 -16.72
CA ILE A 38 6.31 -1.86 -16.19
C ILE A 38 6.33 -2.07 -14.66
N VAL A 39 5.31 -1.58 -13.96
CA VAL A 39 5.23 -1.67 -12.50
C VAL A 39 4.97 -3.11 -12.07
N ARG A 40 4.08 -3.82 -12.75
CA ARG A 40 3.81 -5.25 -12.49
C ARG A 40 5.09 -6.08 -12.69
N GLU A 41 5.77 -5.90 -13.82
CA GLU A 41 7.02 -6.59 -14.12
C GLU A 41 8.12 -6.25 -13.10
N PHE A 42 8.25 -4.98 -12.73
CA PHE A 42 9.21 -4.54 -11.73
C PHE A 42 9.00 -5.27 -10.39
N LEU A 43 7.75 -5.33 -9.92
CA LEU A 43 7.40 -6.01 -8.67
C LEU A 43 7.63 -7.52 -8.75
N VAL A 44 7.29 -8.16 -9.87
CA VAL A 44 7.57 -9.60 -10.04
C VAL A 44 9.08 -9.85 -9.98
N ASN A 45 9.88 -9.11 -10.77
CA ASN A 45 11.31 -9.35 -10.87
C ASN A 45 12.08 -9.04 -9.57
N HIS A 46 11.77 -7.93 -8.91
CA HIS A 46 12.54 -7.45 -7.76
C HIS A 46 11.96 -7.86 -6.41
N LEU A 47 10.64 -8.07 -6.32
CA LEU A 47 9.99 -8.41 -5.06
C LEU A 47 9.65 -9.89 -4.94
N LEU A 48 9.24 -10.55 -6.03
CA LEU A 48 8.83 -11.96 -5.97
C LEU A 48 10.00 -12.88 -6.31
N LEU A 49 10.56 -12.77 -7.51
CA LEU A 49 11.58 -13.68 -8.02
C LEU A 49 12.89 -13.61 -7.22
N SER A 50 13.23 -12.44 -6.69
CA SER A 50 14.45 -12.23 -5.89
C SER A 50 14.44 -12.99 -4.55
N TRP A 51 13.26 -13.42 -4.08
CA TRP A 51 13.11 -14.11 -2.79
C TRP A 51 12.78 -15.60 -2.94
N LEU A 52 12.48 -16.05 -4.16
CA LEU A 52 12.14 -17.43 -4.45
C LEU A 52 13.40 -18.27 -4.72
N PRO A 53 13.42 -19.55 -4.33
CA PRO A 53 14.39 -20.50 -4.83
C PRO A 53 14.34 -20.57 -6.36
N TYR A 54 15.48 -20.86 -6.99
CA TYR A 54 15.62 -20.85 -8.44
C TYR A 54 14.55 -21.68 -9.16
N GLU A 55 14.25 -22.88 -8.67
CA GLU A 55 13.25 -23.77 -9.28
C GLU A 55 11.84 -23.19 -9.26
N ASP A 56 11.46 -22.53 -8.17
CA ASP A 56 10.15 -21.89 -8.03
C ASP A 56 10.06 -20.60 -8.85
N ALA A 57 11.15 -19.83 -8.90
CA ALA A 57 11.25 -18.64 -9.75
C ALA A 57 11.02 -19.00 -11.23
N VAL A 58 11.64 -20.08 -11.73
CA VAL A 58 11.44 -20.55 -13.12
C VAL A 58 9.97 -20.93 -13.36
N ARG A 59 9.31 -21.60 -12.41
CA ARG A 59 7.88 -21.95 -12.52
C ARG A 59 6.99 -20.72 -12.58
N VAL A 60 7.26 -19.73 -11.73
CA VAL A 60 6.51 -18.46 -11.71
C VAL A 60 6.69 -17.69 -13.02
N VAL A 61 7.91 -17.62 -13.55
CA VAL A 61 8.16 -16.99 -14.86
C VAL A 61 7.42 -17.72 -15.97
N ALA A 62 7.49 -19.06 -16.01
CA ALA A 62 6.78 -19.85 -17.01
C ALA A 62 5.26 -19.65 -16.95
N TRP A 63 4.70 -19.57 -15.73
CA TRP A 63 3.28 -19.23 -15.54
C TRP A 63 2.97 -17.81 -16.03
N TYR A 64 3.77 -16.82 -15.63
CA TYR A 64 3.55 -15.41 -15.96
C TYR A 64 3.56 -15.14 -17.47
N MET A 65 4.45 -15.81 -18.21
CA MET A 65 4.53 -15.70 -19.68
C MET A 65 3.31 -16.26 -20.44
N HIS A 66 2.49 -17.09 -19.80
CA HIS A 66 1.32 -17.72 -20.41
C HIS A 66 0.00 -17.24 -19.79
N THR A 67 0.06 -16.36 -18.79
CA THR A 67 -1.12 -15.89 -18.08
C THR A 67 -1.75 -14.71 -18.83
N ASP A 68 -3.06 -14.55 -18.66
CA ASP A 68 -3.79 -13.41 -19.20
C ASP A 68 -3.67 -12.17 -18.29
N LEU A 69 -4.18 -11.03 -18.74
CA LEU A 69 -4.15 -9.80 -17.96
C LEU A 69 -4.80 -9.97 -16.57
N ALA A 70 -5.85 -10.80 -16.46
CA ALA A 70 -6.50 -11.07 -15.18
C ALA A 70 -5.57 -11.78 -14.20
N GLY A 71 -4.82 -12.78 -14.64
CA GLY A 71 -3.81 -13.46 -13.84
C GLY A 71 -2.68 -12.52 -13.42
N GLU A 72 -2.18 -11.68 -14.32
CA GLU A 72 -1.15 -10.68 -13.99
C GLU A 72 -1.64 -9.70 -12.92
N LEU A 73 -2.87 -9.20 -13.06
CA LEU A 73 -3.47 -8.27 -12.12
C LEU A 73 -3.72 -8.92 -10.75
N LEU A 74 -4.09 -10.20 -10.73
CA LEU A 74 -4.24 -10.95 -9.48
C LEU A 74 -2.89 -11.11 -8.77
N LEU A 75 -1.84 -11.48 -9.50
CA LEU A 75 -0.49 -11.57 -8.92
C LEU A 75 -0.04 -10.20 -8.40
N HIS A 76 -0.26 -9.14 -9.18
CA HIS A 76 0.04 -7.77 -8.78
C HIS A 76 -0.72 -7.35 -7.51
N ALA A 77 -2.01 -7.70 -7.39
CA ALA A 77 -2.80 -7.43 -6.19
C ALA A 77 -2.21 -8.11 -4.95
N LEU A 78 -1.77 -9.36 -5.08
CA LEU A 78 -1.12 -10.10 -3.99
C LEU A 78 0.22 -9.47 -3.60
N LEU A 79 1.03 -9.04 -4.58
CA LEU A 79 2.29 -8.35 -4.31
C LEU A 79 2.07 -7.01 -3.63
N ALA A 80 1.11 -6.21 -4.11
CA ALA A 80 0.74 -4.93 -3.50
C ALA A 80 0.26 -5.11 -2.05
N LEU A 81 -0.53 -6.17 -1.77
CA LEU A 81 -0.96 -6.51 -0.42
C LEU A 81 0.23 -6.89 0.47
N ASN A 82 1.15 -7.72 -0.01
CA ASN A 82 2.35 -8.11 0.72
C ASN A 82 3.23 -6.89 1.06
N ILE A 83 3.42 -5.97 0.12
CA ILE A 83 4.13 -4.71 0.38
C ILE A 83 3.41 -3.90 1.47
N ASN A 84 2.07 -3.81 1.39
CA ASN A 84 1.31 -3.10 2.42
C ASN A 84 1.52 -3.71 3.81
N VAL A 85 1.48 -5.04 3.91
CA VAL A 85 1.73 -5.77 5.16
C VAL A 85 3.13 -5.48 5.70
N LEU A 86 4.15 -5.45 4.83
CA LEU A 86 5.52 -5.09 5.22
C LEU A 86 5.64 -3.64 5.74
N LEU A 87 4.78 -2.74 5.27
CA LEU A 87 4.75 -1.35 5.73
C LEU A 87 3.95 -1.15 7.03
N LEU A 88 3.02 -2.06 7.38
CA LEU A 88 2.19 -1.93 8.58
C LEU A 88 2.98 -1.74 9.89
N PRO A 89 4.09 -2.47 10.16
CA PRO A 89 4.91 -2.25 11.36
C PRO A 89 5.46 -0.82 11.48
N LEU A 90 5.69 -0.14 10.36
CA LEU A 90 6.12 1.26 10.33
C LEU A 90 4.93 2.23 10.44
N LEU A 91 3.84 1.95 9.75
CA LEU A 91 2.66 2.81 9.72
C LEU A 91 1.88 2.80 11.05
N TYR A 92 1.85 1.67 11.74
CA TYR A 92 1.14 1.50 13.01
C TYR A 92 1.61 2.47 14.11
N PRO A 93 2.91 2.57 14.47
CA PRO A 93 3.36 3.52 15.49
C PRO A 93 3.16 4.98 15.06
N LEU A 94 3.27 5.30 13.77
CA LEU A 94 2.97 6.64 13.24
C LEU A 94 1.50 6.99 13.45
N ALA A 95 0.59 6.07 13.13
CA ALA A 95 -0.84 6.24 13.36
C ALA A 95 -1.18 6.36 14.84
N ALA A 96 -0.58 5.52 15.70
CA ALA A 96 -0.76 5.59 17.15
C ALA A 96 -0.28 6.94 17.72
N GLY A 97 0.88 7.42 17.27
CA GLY A 97 1.42 8.73 17.62
C GLY A 97 0.49 9.87 17.19
N TYR A 98 0.01 9.84 15.94
CA TYR A 98 -0.95 10.81 15.41
C TYR A 98 -2.25 10.86 16.23
N ILE A 99 -2.83 9.69 16.53
CA ILE A 99 -4.03 9.58 17.39
C ILE A 99 -3.73 10.17 18.78
N GLY A 100 -2.57 9.85 19.36
CA GLY A 100 -2.15 10.36 20.66
C GLY A 100 -2.07 11.88 20.71
N VAL A 101 -1.35 12.48 19.75
CA VAL A 101 -1.18 13.94 19.66
C VAL A 101 -2.52 14.64 19.42
N ASN A 102 -3.36 14.13 18.50
CA ASN A 102 -4.66 14.72 18.22
C ASN A 102 -5.58 14.67 19.44
N ASN A 103 -5.63 13.54 20.13
CA ASN A 103 -6.46 13.37 21.32
C ASN A 103 -5.95 14.20 22.51
N TRP A 104 -4.64 14.36 22.66
CA TRP A 104 -4.06 15.26 23.64
C TRP A 104 -4.45 16.71 23.36
N ALA A 105 -4.30 17.19 22.12
CA ALA A 105 -4.69 18.54 21.73
C ALA A 105 -6.18 18.80 21.96
N ALA A 106 -7.04 17.86 21.57
CA ALA A 106 -8.49 17.97 21.77
C ALA A 106 -8.89 18.02 23.26
N LYS A 107 -8.23 17.22 24.12
CA LYS A 107 -8.47 17.26 25.57
C LYS A 107 -8.03 18.59 26.19
N THR A 108 -6.89 19.12 25.76
CA THR A 108 -6.39 20.42 26.23
C THR A 108 -7.35 21.55 25.86
N ASP A 109 -7.82 21.60 24.61
CA ASP A 109 -8.80 22.59 24.15
C ASP A 109 -10.13 22.52 24.93
N LEU A 110 -10.67 21.32 25.13
CA LEU A 110 -11.88 21.11 25.94
C LEU A 110 -11.69 21.57 27.40
N THR A 111 -10.52 21.33 27.97
CA THR A 111 -10.20 21.74 29.35
C THR A 111 -10.13 23.26 29.47
N LEU A 112 -9.49 23.93 28.51
CA LEU A 112 -9.40 25.39 28.47
C LEU A 112 -10.79 26.03 28.33
N LYS A 113 -11.63 25.52 27.42
CA LYS A 113 -13.01 26.00 27.24
C LYS A 113 -13.84 25.82 28.51
N ARG A 114 -13.72 24.68 29.19
CA ARG A 114 -14.43 24.42 30.45
C ARG A 114 -13.99 25.35 31.58
N ASN A 115 -12.69 25.65 31.66
CA ASN A 115 -12.17 26.57 32.67
C ASN A 115 -12.58 28.02 32.39
N ALA A 116 -12.67 28.42 31.12
CA ALA A 116 -13.18 29.73 30.72
C ALA A 116 -14.68 29.89 31.04
N ALA A 117 -15.49 28.86 30.81
CA ALA A 117 -16.93 28.90 31.07
C ALA A 117 -17.33 28.86 32.56
N LYS A 118 -16.38 28.55 33.46
CA LYS A 118 -16.58 28.55 34.91
C LYS A 118 -16.17 29.87 35.58
N ARG A 119 -15.61 30.82 34.82
CA ARG A 119 -15.39 32.20 35.24
C ARG A 119 -16.55 33.06 34.79
#